data_AF-A0A836VW22-F1
#
_entry.id   AF-A0A836VW22-F1
#
_cell.length_a   1.000
_cell.length_b   1.000
_cell.length_c   1.000
_cell.angle_alpha   90.00
_cell.angle_beta   90.00
_cell.angle_gamma   90.00
#
_symmetry.space_group_name_H-M   'P 1'
#
loop_
_entity.id
_entity.type
_entity.pdbx_description
1 polymer ?
#
loop_
_entity_poly.entity_id
_entity_poly.type
_entity_poly.pdbx_seq_one_letter_code
_entity_poly.pdbx_strand_id
1 'polypeptide(L)'
;MNLKKTYVFFQNFNILLAVYVLVIAAASLAEYLKGTKVFSQNEYTHYNNFVIFKQSFYNLVQGKNLYIAYPDLHWDYFKYSPAFSILFAPLAILPDLVGLILWNLLNGLTLFLAIRFLPHLSDKQKMWILWFILLELLTSVQNAQSNGLMAALVVLTFNALENKQEASAALFLGLSVFIKIFSGAALLLVFFYPRKLKFFAYFIIWSAIFVLLPLTVIYPSQLVALYNSWLVLLSNDHTIS
;
A
#
# COMPACT_ATOMS: atom_id res chain seq x y z
N MET A 1 10.27 -34.14 18.61
CA MET A 1 10.30 -32.65 18.54
C MET A 1 10.01 -32.10 19.93
N ASN A 2 10.88 -31.26 20.51
CA ASN A 2 10.72 -30.79 21.90
C ASN A 2 9.65 -29.69 21.97
N LEU A 3 8.47 -30.02 22.52
CA LEU A 3 7.28 -29.15 22.56
C LEU A 3 7.58 -27.76 23.15
N LYS A 4 8.47 -27.66 24.13
CA LYS A 4 8.91 -26.36 24.69
C LYS A 4 9.62 -25.49 23.66
N LYS A 5 10.49 -26.08 22.82
CA LYS A 5 11.21 -25.34 21.76
C LYS A 5 10.26 -24.87 20.66
N THR A 6 9.31 -25.71 20.27
CA THR A 6 8.26 -25.35 19.31
C THR A 6 7.40 -24.19 19.84
N TYR A 7 7.04 -24.23 21.12
CA TYR A 7 6.25 -23.17 21.75
C TYR A 7 6.96 -21.81 21.77
N VAL A 8 8.27 -21.80 22.03
CA VAL A 8 9.10 -20.57 22.01
C VAL A 8 9.21 -19.98 20.60
N PHE A 9 9.24 -20.81 19.56
CA PHE A 9 9.32 -20.36 18.17
C PHE A 9 8.09 -19.53 17.75
N PHE A 10 6.89 -20.03 18.01
CA PHE A 10 5.64 -19.38 17.60
C PHE A 10 5.26 -18.15 18.44
N GLN A 11 5.87 -17.96 19.61
CA GLN A 11 5.53 -16.89 20.56
C GLN A 11 6.69 -15.91 20.79
N ASN A 12 7.45 -15.61 19.74
CA ASN A 12 8.53 -14.63 19.79
C ASN A 12 8.45 -13.66 18.61
N PHE A 13 8.22 -12.37 18.91
CA PHE A 13 8.13 -11.32 17.88
C PHE A 13 9.40 -11.15 17.05
N ASN A 14 10.59 -11.41 17.60
CA ASN A 14 11.84 -11.27 16.84
C ASN A 14 11.97 -12.40 15.81
N ILE A 15 11.58 -13.63 16.18
CA ILE A 15 11.51 -14.75 15.25
C ILE A 15 10.47 -14.45 14.17
N LEU A 16 9.29 -13.99 14.55
CA LEU A 16 8.22 -13.67 13.61
C LEU A 16 8.60 -12.54 12.65
N LEU A 17 9.27 -11.49 13.14
CA LEU A 17 9.80 -10.41 12.32
C LEU A 17 10.83 -10.93 11.31
N ALA A 18 11.76 -11.78 11.76
CA ALA A 18 12.75 -12.40 10.87
C ALA A 18 12.06 -13.26 9.79
N VAL A 19 11.03 -14.02 10.16
CA VAL A 19 10.22 -14.79 9.21
C VAL A 19 9.54 -13.87 8.20
N TYR A 20 8.92 -12.77 8.63
CA TYR A 20 8.31 -11.79 7.73
C TYR A 20 9.33 -11.24 6.73
N VAL A 21 10.48 -10.75 7.21
CA VAL A 21 11.54 -10.20 6.35
C VAL A 21 12.02 -11.24 5.34
N LEU A 22 12.33 -12.46 5.80
CA LEU A 22 12.84 -13.52 4.94
C LEU A 22 11.81 -13.98 3.91
N VAL A 23 10.56 -14.21 4.31
CA VAL A 23 9.49 -14.63 3.40
C VAL A 23 9.23 -13.56 2.35
N ILE A 24 9.16 -12.29 2.75
CA ILE A 24 8.90 -11.17 1.82
C ILE A 24 10.06 -11.00 0.84
N ALA A 25 11.30 -11.02 1.33
CA ALA A 25 12.48 -10.86 0.48
C ALA A 25 12.63 -12.05 -0.48
N ALA A 26 12.43 -13.28 0.00
CA ALA A 26 12.49 -14.49 -0.81
C ALA A 26 11.39 -14.52 -1.87
N ALA A 27 10.14 -14.17 -1.51
CA ALA A 27 9.04 -14.08 -2.46
C ALA A 27 9.31 -13.02 -3.54
N SER A 28 9.78 -11.83 -3.14
CA SER A 28 10.12 -10.75 -4.08
C SER A 28 11.25 -11.15 -5.03
N LEU A 29 12.30 -11.79 -4.51
CA LEU A 29 13.40 -12.31 -5.32
C LEU A 29 12.92 -13.41 -6.27
N ALA A 30 12.07 -14.33 -5.79
CA ALA A 30 11.51 -15.38 -6.61
C ALA A 30 10.68 -14.82 -7.77
N GLU A 31 9.80 -13.84 -7.52
CA GLU A 31 9.02 -13.20 -8.60
C GLU A 31 9.90 -12.43 -9.59
N TYR A 32 10.99 -11.82 -9.13
CA TYR A 32 11.97 -11.16 -10.01
C TYR A 32 12.70 -12.17 -10.91
N LEU A 33 13.12 -13.31 -10.36
CA LEU A 33 13.88 -14.33 -11.08
C LEU A 33 13.05 -15.18 -12.05
N LYS A 34 11.71 -15.16 -11.97
CA LYS A 34 10.83 -15.89 -12.89
C LYS A 34 10.88 -15.37 -14.34
N GLY A 35 11.41 -14.17 -14.57
CA GLY A 35 11.44 -13.56 -15.90
C GLY A 35 10.07 -13.01 -16.31
N THR A 36 9.68 -13.24 -17.56
CA THR A 36 8.43 -12.76 -18.14
C THR A 36 7.37 -13.87 -18.24
N LYS A 37 6.11 -13.45 -18.20
CA LYS A 37 4.94 -14.26 -18.52
C LYS A 37 4.19 -13.64 -19.69
N VAL A 38 3.59 -14.49 -20.52
CA VAL A 38 2.74 -14.03 -21.62
C VAL A 38 1.34 -13.69 -21.09
N PHE A 39 0.86 -12.50 -21.40
CA PHE A 39 -0.51 -12.06 -21.14
C PHE A 39 -1.00 -11.25 -22.35
N SER A 40 -2.18 -11.56 -22.89
CA SER A 40 -2.75 -10.85 -24.05
C SER A 40 -1.74 -10.61 -25.20
N GLN A 41 -1.00 -11.67 -25.59
CA GLN A 41 -0.01 -11.68 -26.68
C GLN A 41 1.30 -10.89 -26.43
N ASN A 42 1.43 -10.21 -25.29
CA ASN A 42 2.64 -9.49 -24.88
C ASN A 42 3.33 -10.18 -23.69
N GLU A 43 4.62 -9.91 -23.51
CA GLU A 43 5.39 -10.39 -22.37
C GLU A 43 5.46 -9.34 -21.26
N TYR A 44 5.17 -9.75 -20.02
CA TYR A 44 5.20 -8.89 -18.85
C TYR A 44 5.92 -9.54 -17.69
N THR A 45 6.42 -8.74 -16.76
CA THR A 45 7.03 -9.26 -15.54
C THR A 45 5.98 -9.92 -14.63
N HIS A 46 6.41 -10.85 -13.79
CA HIS A 46 5.55 -11.42 -12.75
C HIS A 46 5.13 -10.39 -11.69
N TYR A 47 5.95 -9.35 -11.48
CA TYR A 47 5.73 -8.26 -10.53
C TYR A 47 5.04 -7.02 -11.16
N ASN A 48 4.11 -7.23 -12.09
CA ASN A 48 3.49 -6.17 -12.91
C ASN A 48 2.96 -4.95 -12.12
N ASN A 49 2.33 -5.15 -10.95
CA ASN A 49 1.86 -4.03 -10.13
C ASN A 49 2.98 -3.08 -9.70
N PHE A 50 4.16 -3.62 -9.38
CA PHE A 50 5.32 -2.78 -9.08
C PHE A 50 5.74 -1.96 -10.31
N VAL A 51 5.70 -2.55 -11.52
CA VAL A 51 5.98 -1.83 -12.77
C VAL A 51 4.94 -0.72 -12.99
N ILE A 52 3.65 -0.98 -12.79
CA ILE A 52 2.58 0.04 -12.87
C ILE A 52 2.88 1.22 -11.94
N PHE A 53 3.23 0.96 -10.66
CA PHE A 53 3.50 2.01 -9.69
C PHE A 53 4.80 2.77 -10.00
N LYS A 54 5.83 2.06 -10.48
CA LYS A 54 7.08 2.67 -10.93
C LYS A 54 6.85 3.59 -12.13
N GLN A 55 6.12 3.12 -13.14
CA GLN A 55 5.86 3.88 -14.37
C GLN A 55 4.90 5.05 -14.14
N SER A 56 4.01 4.98 -13.15
CA SER A 56 3.14 6.12 -12.84
C SER A 56 3.92 7.36 -12.39
N PHE A 57 5.03 7.18 -11.67
CA PHE A 57 5.94 8.30 -11.34
C PHE A 57 6.59 8.90 -12.60
N TYR A 58 7.16 8.06 -13.48
CA TYR A 58 7.81 8.53 -14.71
C TYR A 58 6.83 9.20 -15.67
N ASN A 59 5.64 8.63 -15.84
CA ASN A 59 4.58 9.22 -16.64
C ASN A 59 4.14 10.58 -16.05
N LEU A 60 4.06 10.71 -14.72
CA LEU A 60 3.69 11.96 -14.06
C LEU A 60 4.69 13.07 -14.37
N VAL A 61 5.99 12.84 -14.16
CA VAL A 61 7.03 13.86 -14.40
C VAL A 61 7.23 14.18 -15.88
N GLN A 62 6.83 13.27 -16.78
CA GLN A 62 6.81 13.50 -18.23
C GLN A 62 5.53 14.22 -18.71
N GLY A 63 4.60 14.56 -17.80
CA GLY A 63 3.34 15.20 -18.15
C GLY A 63 2.38 14.31 -18.94
N LYS A 64 2.55 12.98 -18.87
CA LYS A 64 1.68 12.00 -19.54
C LYS A 64 0.43 11.71 -18.71
N ASN A 65 -0.63 11.28 -19.38
CA ASN A 65 -1.85 10.84 -18.69
C ASN A 65 -1.60 9.49 -18.00
N LEU A 66 -1.74 9.43 -16.67
CA LEU A 66 -1.50 8.20 -15.90
C LEU A 66 -2.56 7.11 -16.16
N TYR A 67 -3.74 7.50 -16.66
CA TYR A 67 -4.97 6.71 -16.58
C TYR A 67 -5.35 6.06 -17.93
N ILE A 68 -4.39 5.94 -18.84
CA ILE A 68 -4.53 5.23 -20.13
C ILE A 68 -3.73 3.92 -20.12
N ALA A 69 -3.94 3.08 -21.14
CA ALA A 69 -3.19 1.84 -21.30
C ALA A 69 -1.74 2.09 -21.75
N TYR A 70 -0.81 1.29 -21.21
CA TYR A 70 0.61 1.29 -21.58
C TYR A 70 1.11 -0.14 -21.86
N PRO A 71 0.60 -0.81 -22.91
CA PRO A 71 0.83 -2.23 -23.17
C PRO A 71 2.30 -2.59 -23.42
N ASP A 72 3.13 -1.62 -23.79
CA ASP A 72 4.59 -1.81 -23.95
C ASP A 72 5.34 -1.84 -22.59
N LEU A 73 4.68 -1.43 -21.51
CA LEU A 73 5.26 -1.31 -20.17
C LEU A 73 4.61 -2.28 -19.16
N HIS A 74 3.28 -2.37 -19.16
CA HIS A 74 2.50 -3.17 -18.22
C HIS A 74 1.08 -3.43 -18.77
N TRP A 75 0.43 -4.49 -18.30
CA TRP A 75 -0.83 -4.97 -18.89
C TRP A 75 -2.12 -4.42 -18.28
N ASP A 76 -2.05 -3.69 -17.17
CA ASP A 76 -3.23 -3.16 -16.46
C ASP A 76 -3.10 -1.65 -16.22
N TYR A 77 -4.18 -0.99 -15.83
CA TYR A 77 -4.27 0.45 -15.63
C TYR A 77 -3.74 0.88 -14.24
N PHE A 78 -3.21 2.09 -14.16
CA PHE A 78 -2.94 2.74 -12.88
C PHE A 78 -4.24 3.31 -12.30
N LYS A 79 -4.83 2.62 -11.31
CA LYS A 79 -6.14 2.98 -10.72
C LYS A 79 -6.05 3.86 -9.46
N TYR A 80 -4.86 4.38 -9.14
CA TYR A 80 -4.56 5.06 -7.88
C TYR A 80 -4.51 6.58 -8.06
N SER A 81 -4.57 7.36 -6.98
CA SER A 81 -4.58 8.82 -7.11
C SER A 81 -3.25 9.37 -7.65
N PRO A 82 -3.23 10.60 -8.22
CA PRO A 82 -1.98 11.23 -8.66
C PRO A 82 -0.96 11.40 -7.51
N ALA A 83 -1.43 11.54 -6.27
CA ALA A 83 -0.58 11.65 -5.10
C ALA A 83 0.26 10.38 -4.88
N PHE A 84 -0.31 9.19 -5.16
CA PHE A 84 0.40 7.93 -5.00
C PHE A 84 1.60 7.83 -5.93
N SER A 85 1.52 8.35 -7.15
CA SER A 85 2.66 8.39 -8.08
C SER A 85 3.85 9.16 -7.51
N ILE A 86 3.61 10.24 -6.75
CA ILE A 86 4.68 10.97 -6.06
C ILE A 86 5.17 10.22 -4.83
N LEU A 87 4.26 9.67 -4.03
CA LEU A 87 4.62 8.89 -2.85
C LEU A 87 5.48 7.66 -3.22
N PHE A 88 5.31 7.13 -4.44
CA PHE A 88 6.10 6.02 -4.97
C PHE A 88 7.47 6.43 -5.55
N ALA A 89 7.72 7.73 -5.75
CA ALA A 89 8.95 8.23 -6.37
C ALA A 89 10.26 7.67 -5.76
N PRO A 90 10.42 7.56 -4.42
CA PRO A 90 11.65 7.02 -3.84
C PRO A 90 11.93 5.56 -4.23
N LEU A 91 10.90 4.79 -4.53
CA LEU A 91 11.01 3.40 -4.98
C LEU A 91 11.17 3.31 -6.50
N ALA A 92 10.53 4.21 -7.24
CA ALA A 92 10.55 4.23 -8.71
C ALA A 92 11.94 4.48 -9.29
N ILE A 93 12.78 5.26 -8.60
CA ILE A 93 14.15 5.60 -9.05
C ILE A 93 15.16 4.48 -8.79
N LEU A 94 14.80 3.45 -8.03
CA LEU A 94 15.69 2.33 -7.72
C LEU A 94 15.69 1.28 -8.84
N PRO A 95 16.76 0.46 -8.93
CA PRO A 95 16.73 -0.77 -9.72
C PRO A 95 15.55 -1.67 -9.30
N ASP A 96 14.94 -2.35 -10.27
CA ASP A 96 13.68 -3.08 -10.07
C ASP A 96 13.70 -4.04 -8.89
N LEU A 97 14.76 -4.86 -8.76
CA LEU A 97 14.88 -5.82 -7.66
C LEU A 97 14.87 -5.13 -6.29
N VAL A 98 15.64 -4.03 -6.16
CA VAL A 98 15.76 -3.29 -4.90
C VAL A 98 14.44 -2.59 -4.58
N GLY A 99 13.84 -1.91 -5.56
CA GLY A 99 12.57 -1.23 -5.40
C GLY A 99 11.43 -2.21 -5.06
N LEU A 100 11.38 -3.37 -5.71
CA LEU A 100 10.38 -4.42 -5.46
C LEU A 100 10.49 -4.97 -4.04
N ILE A 101 11.70 -5.32 -3.59
CA ILE A 101 11.93 -5.81 -2.22
C ILE A 101 11.52 -4.74 -1.21
N LEU A 102 11.95 -3.49 -1.38
CA LEU A 102 11.60 -2.41 -0.46
C LEU A 102 10.10 -2.10 -0.45
N TRP A 103 9.45 -2.13 -1.61
CA TRP A 103 8.00 -1.99 -1.72
C TRP A 103 7.25 -3.06 -0.93
N ASN A 104 7.62 -4.32 -1.12
CA ASN A 104 6.97 -5.43 -0.43
C ASN A 104 7.31 -5.46 1.07
N LEU A 105 8.53 -5.06 1.46
CA LEU A 105 8.89 -4.88 2.87
C LEU A 105 8.09 -3.75 3.51
N LEU A 106 7.90 -2.61 2.83
CA LEU A 106 7.04 -1.53 3.31
C LEU A 106 5.62 -2.04 3.59
N ASN A 107 5.05 -2.84 2.68
CA ASN A 107 3.74 -3.44 2.86
C ASN A 107 3.69 -4.36 4.09
N GLY A 108 4.57 -5.36 4.15
CA GLY A 108 4.51 -6.39 5.18
C GLY A 108 4.98 -5.93 6.57
N LEU A 109 6.02 -5.09 6.64
CA LEU A 109 6.55 -4.61 7.93
C LEU A 109 5.66 -3.55 8.55
N THR A 110 5.02 -2.69 7.75
CA THR A 110 4.03 -1.74 8.29
C THR A 110 2.85 -2.51 8.88
N LEU A 111 2.38 -3.57 8.21
CA LEU A 111 1.32 -4.43 8.73
C LEU A 111 1.75 -5.16 10.00
N PHE A 112 2.98 -5.69 10.02
CA PHE A 112 3.55 -6.32 11.20
C PHE A 112 3.53 -5.38 12.42
N LEU A 113 4.03 -4.14 12.24
CA LEU A 113 4.06 -3.14 13.29
C LEU A 113 2.65 -2.71 13.72
N ALA A 114 1.73 -2.53 12.77
CA ALA A 114 0.34 -2.17 13.05
C ALA A 114 -0.33 -3.18 13.99
N ILE A 115 -0.15 -4.48 13.73
CA ILE A 115 -0.72 -5.55 14.56
C ILE A 115 0.05 -5.69 15.89
N ARG A 116 1.37 -5.54 15.90
CA ARG A 116 2.18 -5.59 17.13
C ARG A 116 1.74 -4.54 18.16
N PHE A 117 1.37 -3.36 17.69
CA PHE A 117 0.90 -2.25 18.53
C PHE A 117 -0.61 -2.16 18.67
N LEU A 118 -1.36 -3.14 18.15
CA LEU A 118 -2.82 -3.20 18.30
C LEU A 118 -3.21 -3.25 19.79
N PRO A 119 -4.03 -2.31 20.30
CA PRO A 119 -4.45 -2.34 21.70
C PRO A 119 -5.46 -3.47 21.98
N HIS A 120 -5.74 -3.71 23.26
CA HIS A 120 -6.76 -4.64 23.76
C HIS A 120 -6.55 -6.13 23.46
N LEU A 121 -5.45 -6.49 22.81
CA LEU A 121 -5.05 -7.87 22.57
C LEU A 121 -3.78 -8.22 23.34
N SER A 122 -3.70 -9.46 23.82
CA SER A 122 -2.46 -10.03 24.35
C SER A 122 -1.44 -10.25 23.23
N ASP A 123 -0.15 -10.24 23.58
CA ASP A 123 0.93 -10.51 22.63
C ASP A 123 0.78 -11.87 21.93
N LYS A 124 0.28 -12.88 22.65
CA LYS A 124 -0.04 -14.19 22.08
C LYS A 124 -1.09 -14.09 20.97
N GLN A 125 -2.17 -13.34 21.18
CA GLN A 125 -3.20 -13.14 20.15
C GLN A 125 -2.64 -12.41 18.93
N LYS A 126 -1.85 -11.34 19.14
CA LYS A 126 -1.21 -10.59 18.05
C LYS A 126 -0.29 -11.47 17.22
N MET A 127 0.53 -12.30 17.85
CA MET A 127 1.42 -13.22 17.15
C MET A 127 0.65 -14.25 16.32
N TRP A 128 -0.46 -14.78 16.83
CA TRP A 128 -1.33 -15.67 16.04
C TRP A 128 -1.99 -14.97 14.86
N ILE A 129 -2.48 -13.74 15.05
CA ILE A 129 -3.00 -12.91 13.96
C ILE A 129 -1.94 -12.75 12.86
N LEU A 130 -0.71 -12.41 13.25
CA LEU A 130 0.41 -12.26 12.31
C LEU A 130 0.71 -13.58 11.58
N TRP A 131 0.77 -14.71 12.28
CA TRP A 131 0.96 -16.02 11.62
C TRP A 131 -0.13 -16.33 10.59
N PHE A 132 -1.40 -16.03 10.88
CA PHE A 132 -2.50 -16.27 9.94
C PHE A 132 -2.50 -15.30 8.77
N ILE A 133 -2.28 -14.01 9.03
CA ILE A 133 -2.23 -12.97 8.00
C ILE A 133 -1.03 -13.17 7.05
N LEU A 134 0.07 -13.75 7.52
CA LEU A 134 1.25 -14.00 6.69
C LEU A 134 0.92 -14.83 5.43
N LEU A 135 -0.05 -15.74 5.50
CA LEU A 135 -0.48 -16.56 4.36
C LEU A 135 -1.09 -15.69 3.25
N GLU A 136 -2.00 -14.79 3.60
CA GLU A 136 -2.62 -13.86 2.65
C GLU A 136 -1.62 -12.78 2.20
N LEU A 137 -0.77 -12.31 3.11
CA LEU A 137 0.29 -11.35 2.80
C LEU A 137 1.25 -11.91 1.76
N LEU A 138 1.59 -13.20 1.82
CA LEU A 138 2.45 -13.85 0.82
C LEU A 138 1.84 -13.72 -0.59
N THR A 139 0.55 -14.03 -0.74
CA THR A 139 -0.17 -13.87 -2.02
C THR A 139 -0.12 -12.41 -2.51
N SER A 140 -0.37 -11.44 -1.62
CA SER A 140 -0.29 -10.01 -1.95
C SER A 140 1.12 -9.58 -2.40
N VAL A 141 2.16 -10.06 -1.70
CA VAL A 141 3.57 -9.74 -1.96
C VAL A 141 4.05 -10.34 -3.28
N GLN A 142 3.65 -11.58 -3.59
CA GLN A 142 3.94 -12.23 -4.88
C GLN A 142 3.30 -11.48 -6.06
N ASN A 143 2.20 -10.77 -5.83
CA ASN A 143 1.58 -9.93 -6.84
C ASN A 143 2.03 -8.46 -6.75
N ALA A 144 2.98 -8.12 -5.88
CA ALA A 144 3.44 -6.76 -5.59
C ALA A 144 2.30 -5.76 -5.30
N GLN A 145 1.19 -6.22 -4.70
CA GLN A 145 0.02 -5.40 -4.40
C GLN A 145 0.21 -4.53 -3.16
N SER A 146 -0.59 -3.46 -3.06
CA SER A 146 -0.60 -2.53 -1.91
C SER A 146 -1.49 -2.98 -0.74
N ASN A 147 -2.15 -4.14 -0.82
CA ASN A 147 -3.19 -4.54 0.14
C ASN A 147 -2.66 -4.66 1.58
N GLY A 148 -1.43 -5.17 1.75
CA GLY A 148 -0.77 -5.24 3.06
C GLY A 148 -0.61 -3.87 3.71
N LEU A 149 -0.17 -2.87 2.93
CA LEU A 149 -0.07 -1.49 3.38
C LEU A 149 -1.45 -0.88 3.68
N MET A 150 -2.47 -1.16 2.87
CA MET A 150 -3.83 -0.64 3.11
C MET A 150 -4.40 -1.16 4.42
N ALA A 151 -4.29 -2.47 4.66
CA ALA A 151 -4.68 -3.09 5.92
C ALA A 151 -3.91 -2.47 7.10
N ALA A 152 -2.60 -2.28 6.94
CA ALA A 152 -1.76 -1.67 7.97
C ALA A 152 -2.20 -0.25 8.32
N LEU A 153 -2.46 0.61 7.33
CA LEU A 153 -2.89 1.99 7.54
C LEU A 153 -4.27 2.09 8.20
N VAL A 154 -5.20 1.20 7.86
CA VAL A 154 -6.51 1.11 8.54
C VAL A 154 -6.34 0.71 10.01
N VAL A 155 -5.50 -0.30 10.30
CA VAL A 155 -5.21 -0.71 11.67
C VAL A 155 -4.47 0.39 12.44
N LEU A 156 -3.52 1.08 11.82
CA LEU A 156 -2.83 2.22 12.43
C LEU A 156 -3.77 3.39 12.71
N THR A 157 -4.77 3.62 11.85
CA THR A 157 -5.85 4.58 12.10
C THR A 157 -6.59 4.22 13.38
N PHE A 158 -7.01 2.97 13.53
CA PHE A 158 -7.64 2.47 14.75
C PHE A 158 -6.73 2.64 15.99
N ASN A 159 -5.46 2.21 15.89
CA ASN A 159 -4.50 2.35 16.99
C ASN A 159 -4.33 3.81 17.42
N ALA A 160 -4.25 4.75 16.47
CA ALA A 160 -4.11 6.16 16.76
C ALA A 160 -5.38 6.75 17.41
N LEU A 161 -6.58 6.32 16.98
CA LEU A 161 -7.84 6.73 17.60
C LEU A 161 -7.94 6.25 19.06
N GLU A 162 -7.61 4.98 19.33
CA GLU A 162 -7.54 4.41 20.68
C GLU A 162 -6.55 5.16 21.58
N ASN A 163 -5.43 5.59 21.01
CA ASN A 163 -4.40 6.35 21.72
C ASN A 163 -4.62 7.86 21.70
N LYS A 164 -5.80 8.35 21.31
CA LYS A 164 -6.10 9.78 21.40
C LYS A 164 -5.12 10.62 20.54
N GLN A 165 -4.77 10.14 19.34
CA GLN A 165 -3.86 10.79 18.39
C GLN A 165 -4.60 11.13 17.08
N GLU A 166 -5.47 12.15 17.10
CA GLU A 166 -6.32 12.49 15.94
C GLU A 166 -5.53 12.85 14.69
N ALA A 167 -4.41 13.56 14.84
CA ALA A 167 -3.59 13.99 13.70
C ALA A 167 -2.95 12.78 12.98
N SER A 168 -2.43 11.82 13.74
CA SER A 168 -1.86 10.58 13.21
C SER A 168 -2.94 9.69 12.58
N ALA A 169 -4.10 9.56 13.25
CA ALA A 169 -5.23 8.81 12.70
C ALA A 169 -5.68 9.40 11.35
N ALA A 170 -5.79 10.73 11.27
CA ALA A 170 -6.15 11.42 10.04
C ALA A 170 -5.10 11.24 8.93
N LEU A 171 -3.81 11.27 9.28
CA LEU A 171 -2.71 10.99 8.36
C LEU A 171 -2.80 9.58 7.78
N PHE A 172 -2.93 8.56 8.65
CA PHE A 172 -2.97 7.16 8.22
C PHE A 172 -4.20 6.87 7.36
N LEU A 173 -5.38 7.37 7.74
CA LEU A 173 -6.57 7.21 6.92
C LEU A 173 -6.45 7.96 5.59
N GLY A 174 -5.94 9.19 5.62
CA GLY A 174 -5.69 10.00 4.43
C GLY A 174 -4.76 9.28 3.46
N LEU A 175 -3.60 8.81 3.91
CA LEU A 175 -2.68 8.01 3.11
C LEU A 175 -3.37 6.80 2.49
N SER A 176 -4.16 6.07 3.28
CA SER A 176 -4.85 4.86 2.79
C SER A 176 -5.84 5.19 1.67
N VAL A 177 -6.64 6.25 1.82
CA VAL A 177 -7.61 6.71 0.81
C VAL A 177 -6.93 7.23 -0.47
N PHE A 178 -5.88 8.03 -0.32
CA PHE A 178 -5.16 8.60 -1.47
C PHE A 178 -4.28 7.57 -2.19
N ILE A 179 -3.91 6.46 -1.54
CA ILE A 179 -3.38 5.30 -2.25
C ILE A 179 -4.56 4.58 -2.92
N LYS A 180 -5.50 4.01 -2.15
CA LYS A 180 -6.61 3.20 -2.67
C LYS A 180 -7.95 3.68 -2.09
N ILE A 181 -8.80 4.24 -2.94
CA ILE A 181 -10.03 4.93 -2.53
C ILE A 181 -10.99 4.07 -1.69
N PHE A 182 -11.03 2.75 -1.92
CA PHE A 182 -11.89 1.81 -1.20
C PHE A 182 -11.59 1.74 0.31
N SER A 183 -10.37 2.10 0.73
CA SER A 183 -10.02 2.22 2.15
C SER A 183 -10.81 3.30 2.88
N GLY A 184 -11.52 4.17 2.16
CA GLY A 184 -12.40 5.21 2.72
C GLY A 184 -13.52 4.68 3.61
N ALA A 185 -13.90 3.40 3.47
CA ALA A 185 -14.85 2.74 4.37
C ALA A 185 -14.40 2.80 5.85
N ALA A 186 -13.09 2.85 6.12
CA ALA A 186 -12.56 2.96 7.48
C ALA A 186 -12.87 4.31 8.15
N LEU A 187 -13.33 5.32 7.41
CA LEU A 187 -13.82 6.58 7.98
C LEU A 187 -15.00 6.35 8.93
N LEU A 188 -15.78 5.28 8.73
CA LEU A 188 -16.88 4.89 9.62
C LEU A 188 -16.42 4.69 11.07
N LEU A 189 -15.18 4.23 11.29
CA LEU A 189 -14.61 4.01 12.62
C LEU A 189 -14.58 5.31 13.44
N VAL A 190 -14.33 6.46 12.80
CA VAL A 190 -14.14 7.76 13.46
C VAL A 190 -15.40 8.22 14.20
N PHE A 191 -16.58 7.86 13.71
CA PHE A 191 -17.85 8.27 14.30
C PHE A 191 -18.08 7.69 15.70
N PHE A 192 -17.38 6.61 16.05
CA PHE A 192 -17.43 5.98 17.37
C PHE A 192 -16.49 6.63 18.40
N TYR A 193 -15.65 7.60 18.01
CA TYR A 193 -14.71 8.26 18.90
C TYR A 193 -15.14 9.69 19.26
N PRO A 194 -14.86 10.15 20.50
CA PRO A 194 -15.38 11.43 21.01
C PRO A 194 -14.77 12.66 20.32
N ARG A 195 -13.50 12.60 19.87
CA ARG A 195 -12.77 13.77 19.31
C ARG A 195 -12.81 13.84 17.78
N LYS A 196 -13.91 13.37 17.18
CA LYS A 196 -14.12 13.32 15.72
C LYS A 196 -13.95 14.67 15.01
N LEU A 197 -14.36 15.79 15.61
CA LEU A 197 -14.19 17.11 14.99
C LEU A 197 -12.71 17.47 14.81
N LYS A 198 -11.88 17.18 15.81
CA LYS A 198 -10.44 17.38 15.74
C LYS A 198 -9.80 16.45 14.70
N PHE A 199 -10.27 15.21 14.61
CA PHE A 199 -9.90 14.30 13.52
C PHE A 199 -10.22 14.89 12.15
N PHE A 200 -11.47 15.33 11.91
CA PHE A 200 -11.89 15.86 10.61
C PHE A 200 -11.11 17.11 10.21
N ALA A 201 -10.76 17.99 11.15
CA ALA A 201 -9.89 19.13 10.89
C ALA A 201 -8.51 18.68 10.34
N TYR A 202 -7.85 17.72 10.99
CA TYR A 202 -6.60 17.17 10.47
C TYR A 202 -6.78 16.38 9.17
N PHE A 203 -7.90 15.68 9.01
CA PHE A 203 -8.17 14.92 7.79
C PHE A 203 -8.31 15.83 6.58
N ILE A 204 -8.96 17.00 6.74
CA ILE A 204 -9.03 18.03 5.71
C ILE A 204 -7.63 18.56 5.39
N ILE A 205 -6.80 18.86 6.41
CA ILE A 205 -5.43 19.34 6.21
C ILE A 205 -4.60 18.31 5.42
N TRP A 206 -4.61 17.04 5.83
CA TRP A 206 -3.86 15.98 5.14
C TRP A 206 -4.41 15.71 3.73
N SER A 207 -5.73 15.75 3.54
CA SER A 207 -6.33 15.60 2.22
C SER A 207 -5.91 16.73 1.29
N ALA A 208 -5.89 17.98 1.76
CA ALA A 208 -5.40 19.11 0.97
C ALA A 208 -3.92 18.92 0.60
N ILE A 209 -3.08 18.46 1.53
CA ILE A 209 -1.67 18.15 1.27
C ILE A 209 -1.56 17.08 0.17
N PHE A 210 -2.30 15.97 0.26
CA PHE A 210 -2.22 14.90 -0.74
C PHE A 210 -2.79 15.32 -2.10
N VAL A 211 -3.89 16.09 -2.14
CA VAL A 211 -4.44 16.62 -3.40
C VAL A 211 -3.42 17.48 -4.13
N LEU A 212 -2.70 18.32 -3.37
CA LEU A 212 -1.76 19.28 -3.93
C LEU A 212 -0.34 18.72 -4.10
N LEU A 213 -0.04 17.55 -3.52
CA LEU A 213 1.30 16.93 -3.55
C LEU A 213 1.89 16.83 -4.96
N PRO A 214 1.14 16.45 -6.01
CA PRO A 214 1.68 16.41 -7.38
C PRO A 214 2.19 17.76 -7.90
N LEU A 215 1.68 18.90 -7.40
CA LEU A 215 2.15 20.23 -7.82
C LEU A 215 3.63 20.49 -7.51
N THR A 216 4.26 19.63 -6.70
CA THR A 216 5.72 19.67 -6.48
C THR A 216 6.52 19.34 -7.73
N VAL A 217 5.93 18.67 -8.73
CA VAL A 217 6.62 18.27 -9.97
C VAL A 217 5.82 18.52 -11.25
N ILE A 218 4.53 18.84 -11.18
CA ILE A 218 3.68 19.15 -12.34
C ILE A 218 2.94 20.48 -12.21
N TYR A 219 2.48 21.01 -13.35
CA TYR A 219 1.71 22.26 -13.39
C TYR A 219 0.24 22.08 -12.95
N PRO A 220 -0.43 23.14 -12.45
CA PRO A 220 -1.84 23.08 -12.05
C PRO A 220 -2.80 22.57 -13.14
N SER A 221 -2.58 22.94 -14.41
CA SER A 221 -3.38 22.46 -15.54
C SER A 221 -3.27 20.95 -15.74
N GLN A 222 -2.06 20.39 -15.58
CA GLN A 222 -1.82 18.95 -15.64
C GLN A 222 -2.51 18.23 -14.48
N LEU A 223 -2.45 18.79 -13.26
CA LEU A 223 -3.09 18.18 -12.09
C LEU A 223 -4.61 18.06 -12.27
N VAL A 224 -5.26 19.12 -12.75
CA VAL A 224 -6.71 19.11 -13.03
C VAL A 224 -7.04 18.05 -14.09
N ALA A 225 -6.25 17.98 -15.17
CA ALA A 225 -6.44 16.98 -16.22
C ALA A 225 -6.30 15.54 -15.71
N LEU A 226 -5.34 15.29 -14.81
CA LEU A 226 -5.14 13.99 -14.18
C LEU A 226 -6.29 13.60 -13.26
N TYR A 227 -6.79 14.51 -12.42
CA TYR A 227 -7.97 14.22 -11.58
C TYR A 227 -9.21 13.91 -12.41
N ASN A 228 -9.44 14.66 -13.50
CA ASN A 228 -10.54 14.36 -14.43
C ASN A 228 -10.37 12.97 -15.07
N SER A 229 -9.17 12.64 -15.53
CA SER A 229 -8.87 11.34 -16.13
C SER A 229 -9.02 10.19 -15.13
N TRP A 230 -8.63 10.40 -13.88
CA TRP A 230 -8.82 9.43 -12.80
C TRP A 230 -10.29 9.15 -12.52
N LEU A 231 -11.12 10.20 -12.44
CA LEU A 231 -12.56 10.07 -12.24
C LEU A 231 -13.22 9.30 -13.40
N VAL A 232 -12.83 9.60 -14.65
CA VAL A 232 -13.31 8.87 -15.83
C VAL A 232 -12.92 7.40 -15.76
N LEU A 233 -11.66 7.08 -15.43
CA LEU A 233 -11.21 5.69 -15.26
C LEU A 233 -12.04 4.97 -14.19
N LEU A 234 -12.19 5.56 -13.00
CA LEU A 234 -12.94 4.97 -11.89
C LEU A 234 -14.42 4.75 -12.24
N SER A 235 -15.05 5.66 -13.00
CA SER A 235 -16.44 5.48 -13.44
C SER A 235 -16.64 4.34 -14.44
N ASN A 236 -15.58 3.96 -15.16
CA ASN A 236 -15.61 2.91 -16.18
C ASN A 236 -14.88 1.64 -15.72
N ASP A 237 -14.53 1.51 -14.44
CA ASP A 237 -13.72 0.38 -13.94
C ASP A 237 -14.40 -0.98 -14.17
N HIS A 238 -15.74 -1.00 -14.14
CA HIS A 238 -16.54 -2.19 -14.41
C HIS A 238 -16.56 -2.62 -15.89
N THR A 239 -16.19 -1.74 -16.83
CA THR A 239 -16.21 -1.99 -18.27
C THR A 239 -14.82 -2.14 -18.88
N ILE A 240 -13.78 -1.80 -18.14
CA ILE A 240 -12.36 -1.79 -18.58
C ILE A 240 -11.56 -2.98 -17.99
N SER A 241 -12.21 -3.85 -17.20
CA SER A 241 -11.60 -5.03 -16.55
C SER A 241 -11.64 -6.29 -17.41
#